data_AF-A0A9D8Q8C0-F1
#
_entry.id   AF-A0A9D8Q8C0-F1
#
_cell.length_a   1.000
_cell.length_b   1.000
_cell.length_c   1.000
_cell.angle_alpha   90.00
_cell.angle_beta   90.00
_cell.angle_gamma   90.00
#
_symmetry.space_group_name_H-M   'P 1'
#
loop_
_entity.id
_entity.type
_entity.pdbx_description
1 polymer ?
#
loop_
_entity_poly.entity_id
_entity_poly.type
_entity_poly.pdbx_seq_one_letter_code
_entity_poly.pdbx_strand_id
1 'polypeptide(L)' 'MEKPQAGTVIDGFTLTEGLKAGGMATLWRATHPDETAPLVLKIPFFHPGDDVSAILGYEAEALIHRRLAGPHVPR' A
#
# COMPACT_ATOMS: atom_id res chain seq x y z
N MET A 1 -12.94 -9.93 -3.84
CA MET A 1 -12.41 -8.56 -3.96
C MET A 1 -11.85 -8.41 -5.36
N GLU A 2 -12.13 -7.30 -6.04
CA GLU A 2 -11.62 -7.07 -7.39
C GLU A 2 -10.10 -6.91 -7.33
N LYS A 3 -9.37 -7.50 -8.29
CA LYS A 3 -7.92 -7.44 -8.31
C LYS A 3 -7.49 -6.03 -8.74
N PRO A 4 -6.61 -5.34 -7.98
CA PRO A 4 -6.15 -4.01 -8.38
C PRO A 4 -5.46 -4.06 -9.75
N GLN A 5 -5.75 -3.06 -10.57
CA GLN A 5 -5.21 -2.87 -11.91
C GLN A 5 -4.95 -1.39 -12.18
N ALA A 6 -4.20 -1.08 -13.23
CA ALA A 6 -4.01 0.31 -13.65
C ALA A 6 -5.38 0.95 -13.94
N GLY A 7 -5.59 2.16 -13.43
CA GLY A 7 -6.86 2.89 -13.48
C GLY A 7 -7.81 2.61 -12.31
N THR A 8 -7.55 1.60 -11.47
CA THR A 8 -8.33 1.41 -10.22
C THR A 8 -8.18 2.63 -9.32
N VAL A 9 -9.29 3.12 -8.77
CA VAL A 9 -9.31 4.22 -7.80
C VAL A 9 -9.64 3.67 -6.41
N ILE A 10 -8.79 3.98 -5.42
CA ILE A 10 -8.95 3.57 -4.01
C ILE A 10 -8.81 4.83 -3.17
N ASP A 11 -9.87 5.24 -2.46
CA ASP A 11 -9.87 6.43 -1.59
C ASP A 11 -9.29 7.69 -2.28
N GLY A 12 -9.61 7.88 -3.56
CA GLY A 12 -9.11 9.01 -4.38
C GLY A 12 -7.75 8.79 -5.04
N PHE A 13 -6.99 7.76 -4.65
CA PHE A 13 -5.72 7.39 -5.29
C PHE A 13 -5.96 6.55 -6.53
N THR A 14 -5.42 7.00 -7.67
CA THR A 14 -5.50 6.25 -8.93
C THR A 14 -4.24 5.44 -9.12
N LEU A 15 -4.36 4.11 -9.27
CA LEU A 15 -3.24 3.22 -9.54
C LEU A 15 -2.77 3.40 -10.98
N THR A 16 -1.47 3.61 -11.18
CA THR A 16 -0.91 3.85 -12.53
C THR A 16 -0.08 2.68 -13.04
N GLU A 17 0.72 2.06 -12.18
CA GLU A 17 1.62 0.96 -12.56
C GLU A 17 1.76 -0.04 -11.41
N GLY A 18 1.59 -1.33 -11.68
CA GLY A 18 1.89 -2.39 -10.74
C GLY A 18 3.39 -2.62 -10.63
N LEU A 19 3.93 -2.53 -9.42
CA LEU A 19 5.34 -2.79 -9.14
C LEU A 19 5.55 -4.26 -8.75
N LYS A 20 6.81 -4.68 -8.59
CA LYS A 20 7.14 -6.03 -8.14
C LYS A 20 6.48 -6.31 -6.78
N ALA A 21 5.55 -7.26 -6.76
CA ALA A 21 4.87 -7.66 -5.54
C ALA A 21 5.84 -8.33 -4.55
N GLY A 22 5.56 -8.14 -3.25
CA GLY A 22 6.17 -8.91 -2.18
C GLY A 22 5.32 -10.15 -1.83
N GLY A 23 5.74 -10.88 -0.79
CA GLY A 23 4.97 -12.04 -0.31
C GLY A 23 3.64 -11.68 0.36
N MET A 24 3.52 -10.47 0.93
CA MET A 24 2.40 -10.05 1.78
C MET A 24 1.53 -8.94 1.18
N ALA A 25 1.98 -8.32 0.09
CA ALA A 25 1.30 -7.18 -0.52
C ALA A 25 1.70 -6.98 -1.98
N THR A 26 0.78 -6.37 -2.74
CA THR A 26 1.15 -5.70 -3.99
C THR A 26 1.59 -4.27 -3.72
N LEU A 27 2.50 -3.78 -4.56
CA LEU A 27 2.95 -2.40 -4.55
C LEU A 27 2.55 -1.76 -5.87
N TRP A 28 2.09 -0.52 -5.81
CA TRP A 28 1.59 0.21 -6.97
C TRP A 28 2.12 1.63 -6.97
N ARG A 29 2.54 2.14 -8.13
CA ARG A 29 2.59 3.59 -8.31
C ARG A 29 1.15 4.12 -8.33
N ALA A 30 0.97 5.30 -7.74
CA ALA A 30 -0.32 5.97 -7.74
C ALA A 30 -0.18 7.48 -7.94
N THR A 31 -1.30 8.11 -8.26
CA THR A 31 -1.45 9.57 -8.29
C THR A 31 -2.65 9.99 -7.45
N HIS A 32 -2.59 11.20 -6.88
CA HIS A 32 -3.70 11.82 -6.16
C HIS A 32 -3.72 13.32 -6.51
N PRO A 33 -4.88 13.96 -6.73
CA PRO A 33 -4.94 15.38 -7.13
C PRO A 33 -4.26 16.33 -6.14
N ASP A 34 -4.29 15.99 -4.85
CA ASP A 34 -3.72 16.81 -3.78
C ASP A 34 -2.24 16.52 -3.49
N GLU A 35 -1.64 15.53 -4.17
CA GLU A 35 -0.26 15.10 -3.93
C GLU A 35 0.60 15.25 -5.19
N THR A 36 1.63 16.08 -5.11
CA THR A 36 2.56 16.29 -6.22
C THR A 36 3.77 15.37 -6.18
N ALA A 37 4.03 14.72 -5.04
CA ALA A 37 5.16 13.82 -4.87
C ALA A 37 4.86 12.44 -5.49
N PRO A 38 5.88 11.67 -5.92
CA PRO A 38 5.68 10.30 -6.35
C PRO A 38 5.13 9.45 -5.20
N LEU A 39 4.02 8.75 -5.45
CA LEU A 39 3.36 7.91 -4.46
C LEU A 39 3.53 6.42 -4.77
N VAL A 40 3.61 5.62 -3.70
CA VAL A 40 3.49 4.17 -3.75
C VAL A 40 2.39 3.71 -2.80
N LEU A 41 1.41 2.98 -3.31
CA LEU A 41 0.39 2.29 -2.51
C LEU A 41 0.82 0.85 -2.22
N LYS A 42 0.78 0.47 -0.94
CA LYS A 42 0.94 -0.91 -0.48
C LYS A 42 -0.44 -1.50 -0.19
N ILE A 43 -0.84 -2.51 -0.96
CA ILE A 43 -2.13 -3.19 -0.82
C ILE A 43 -1.88 -4.60 -0.27
N PRO A 44 -2.16 -4.86 1.02
CA PRO A 44 -1.90 -6.15 1.65
C PRO A 44 -2.83 -7.26 1.10
N PHE A 45 -2.37 -8.50 1.19
CA PHE A 45 -3.18 -9.67 0.91
C PHE A 45 -3.92 -10.12 2.16
N PHE A 46 -5.26 -10.12 2.10
CA PHE A 46 -6.11 -10.69 3.13
C PHE A 46 -7.15 -11.60 2.47
N HIS A 47 -7.14 -12.87 2.82
CA HIS A 47 -8.08 -13.87 2.33
C HIS A 47 -8.88 -14.48 3.48
N PRO A 48 -10.11 -14.95 3.21
CA PRO A 48 -10.87 -15.71 4.20
C PRO A 48 -10.08 -16.93 4.68
N GLY A 49 -9.90 -17.04 5.99
CA GLY A 49 -9.13 -18.12 6.62
C GLY A 49 -7.64 -17.85 6.80
N ASP A 50 -7.14 -16.69 6.34
CA ASP A 50 -5.78 -16.25 6.67
C ASP A 50 -5.64 -16.03 8.20
N ASP A 51 -4.43 -16.24 8.70
CA ASP A 51 -4.12 -16.02 10.11
C ASP A 51 -4.25 -14.53 10.46
N VAL A 52 -4.85 -14.26 11.63
CA VAL A 52 -5.10 -12.89 12.12
C VAL A 52 -3.80 -12.08 12.25
N SER A 53 -2.65 -12.73 12.42
CA SER A 53 -1.34 -12.09 12.44
C SER A 53 -1.02 -11.32 11.16
N ALA A 54 -1.61 -11.64 10.00
CA ALA A 54 -1.42 -10.87 8.78
C ALA A 54 -1.96 -9.43 8.93
N ILE A 55 -3.15 -9.28 9.52
CA ILE A 55 -3.76 -7.98 9.77
C ILE A 55 -3.02 -7.25 10.90
N LEU A 56 -2.74 -7.95 12.00
CA LEU A 56 -2.04 -7.35 13.14
C LEU A 56 -0.62 -6.90 12.77
N GLY A 57 0.09 -7.67 11.94
CA GLY A 57 1.40 -7.32 11.42
C GLY A 57 1.36 -6.07 10.54
N TYR A 58 0.37 -5.97 9.64
CA TYR A 58 0.16 -4.77 8.83
C TYR A 58 -0.10 -3.53 9.70
N GLU A 59 -0.97 -3.64 10.71
CA GLU A 59 -1.26 -2.53 11.62
C GLU A 59 -0.02 -2.12 12.42
N ALA A 60 0.75 -3.09 12.94
CA ALA A 60 1.99 -2.82 13.66
C ALA A 60 3.02 -2.11 12.77
N GLU A 61 3.20 -2.57 11.53
CA GLU A 61 4.08 -1.91 10.55
C GLU A 61 3.66 -0.46 10.28
N ALA A 62 2.35 -0.21 10.10
CA ALA A 62 1.82 1.13 9.86
C ALA A 62 2.03 2.05 11.07
N LEU A 63 1.87 1.54 12.28
CA LEU A 63 2.12 2.30 13.52
C LEU A 63 3.60 2.66 13.68
N ILE A 64 4.51 1.72 13.37
CA ILE A 64 5.95 1.97 13.40
C ILE A 64 6.34 2.99 12.33
N HIS A 65 5.90 2.82 11.08
CA HIS A 65 6.26 3.70 9.96
C HIS A 65 5.89 5.16 10.24
N ARG A 66 4.71 5.42 10.83
CA ARG A 66 4.27 6.78 11.24
C ARG A 66 5.19 7.45 12.26
N ARG A 67 6.05 6.70 12.96
CA ARG A 67 7.01 7.20 13.94
C ARG A 67 8.41 7.39 13.38
N LEU A 68 8.68 6.86 12.19
CA LEU A 68 9.99 6.98 11.55
C LEU A 68 10.09 8.32 10.80
N ALA A 69 11.29 8.90 10.81
CA ALA A 69 11.62 10.11 10.06
C ALA A 69 13.05 10.01 9.55
N GLY A 70 13.33 10.67 8.42
CA GLY A 70 14.66 10.75 7.85
C GLY A 70 14.66 10.64 6.32
N PRO A 71 15.83 10.82 5.68
CA PRO A 71 15.95 10.84 4.21
C PRO A 71 15.66 9.49 3.54
N HIS A 72 15.69 8.39 4.30
CA HIS A 72 15.46 7.03 3.79
C HIS A 72 14.05 6.50 4.10
N VAL A 73 13.20 7.31 4.74
CA VAL A 73 11.84 6.93 5.12
C VAL A 73 10.86 7.59 4.15
N PRO A 74 9.97 6.82 3.48
CA PRO A 74 8.87 7.39 2.71
C PRO A 74 7.99 8.26 3.60
N ARG A 75 7.63 9.46 3.13
CA ARG A 75 6.71 10.37 3.83
C ARG A 75 5.27 10.07 3.49
#